data_AF-A0A9N9T328-F1
#
_entry.id   AF-A0A9N9T328-F1
#
_cell.length_a   1.000
_cell.length_b   1.000
_cell.length_c   1.000
_cell.angle_alpha   90.00
_cell.angle_beta   90.00
_cell.angle_gamma   90.00
#
_symmetry.space_group_name_H-M   'P 1'
#
loop_
_entity.id
_entity.type
_entity.pdbx_description
1 polymer ?
#
loop_
_entity_poly.entity_id
_entity_poly.type
_entity_poly.pdbx_seq_one_letter_code
_entity_poly.pdbx_strand_id
1 'polypeptide(L)'
;MEGLQLIWVLSGYYNTDEVMVPFMERIVWCLLEKVRNALNNEMLFRHPIDTVRKLTNDAREMLETWQTAYLKTRQKIEDSGKGQRWEFDKKKLFGASNYMARVCRDLNEVATIIYQFKNIFGPELRSIVSDPQSIDNVAKRVDKLVVQIENTDFDIFDLNSSENWEAIMGHFYKEVRQLELEGVSFIDQSFKMIRYVLVKCVFSKCV
;
A
#
# COMPACT_ATOMS: atom_id res chain seq x y z
N MET A 1 -23.60 2.87 10.03
CA MET A 1 -24.04 4.24 9.67
C MET A 1 -25.51 4.49 9.96
N GLU A 2 -26.43 3.57 9.68
CA GLU A 2 -27.88 3.78 9.91
C GLU A 2 -28.22 4.09 11.37
N GLY A 3 -27.59 3.42 12.34
CA GLY A 3 -27.74 3.76 13.75
C GLY A 3 -27.32 5.19 14.09
N LEU A 4 -26.23 5.69 13.49
CA LEU A 4 -25.77 7.07 13.68
C LEU A 4 -26.76 8.08 13.07
N GLN A 5 -27.34 7.75 11.93
CA GLN A 5 -28.40 8.54 11.31
C GLN A 5 -29.63 8.62 12.21
N LEU A 6 -30.08 7.50 12.78
CA LEU A 6 -31.22 7.47 13.70
C LEU A 6 -30.94 8.31 14.96
N ILE A 7 -29.74 8.19 15.54
CA ILE A 7 -29.33 8.98 16.70
C ILE A 7 -29.40 10.49 16.39
N TRP A 8 -28.89 10.92 15.24
CA TRP A 8 -28.93 12.33 14.84
C TRP A 8 -30.34 12.86 14.59
N VAL A 9 -31.22 12.05 14.00
CA VAL A 9 -32.59 12.50 13.66
C VAL A 9 -33.49 12.49 14.90
N LEU A 10 -33.32 11.53 15.82
CA LEU A 10 -34.26 11.27 16.92
C LEU A 10 -33.79 11.76 18.28
N SER A 11 -32.48 11.88 18.52
CA SER A 11 -31.95 12.30 19.81
C SER A 11 -32.03 13.82 19.96
N GLY A 12 -32.51 14.31 21.10
CA GLY A 12 -32.46 15.74 21.43
C GLY A 12 -31.09 16.23 21.93
N TYR A 13 -30.15 15.32 22.23
CA TYR A 13 -28.81 15.65 22.75
C TYR A 13 -27.72 15.44 21.70
N TYR A 14 -27.76 14.29 20.99
CA TYR A 14 -26.78 13.93 19.97
C TYR A 14 -27.04 14.58 18.60
N ASN A 15 -28.13 15.32 18.43
CA ASN A 15 -28.44 16.07 17.21
C ASN A 15 -27.73 17.43 17.14
N THR A 16 -26.64 17.60 17.87
CA THR A 16 -25.84 18.83 17.88
C THR A 16 -24.41 18.51 17.47
N ASP A 17 -23.79 19.42 16.73
CA ASP A 17 -22.39 19.26 16.29
C ASP A 17 -21.44 19.08 17.48
N GLU A 18 -21.71 19.78 18.59
CA GLU A 18 -20.92 19.73 19.83
C GLU A 18 -20.76 18.33 20.41
N VAL A 19 -21.77 17.47 20.23
CA VAL A 19 -21.76 16.09 20.73
C VAL A 19 -21.40 15.10 19.62
N MET A 20 -21.95 15.29 18.42
CA MET A 20 -21.80 14.32 17.34
C MET A 20 -20.39 14.35 16.71
N VAL A 21 -19.78 15.53 16.60
CA VAL A 21 -18.44 15.65 16.00
C VAL A 21 -17.38 14.92 16.84
N PRO A 22 -17.24 15.14 18.17
CA PRO A 22 -16.30 14.38 18.99
C PRO A 22 -16.56 12.88 18.97
N PHE A 23 -17.82 12.46 18.86
CA PHE A 23 -18.17 11.05 18.75
C PHE A 23 -17.68 10.44 17.43
N MET A 24 -17.84 11.14 16.32
CA MET A 24 -17.29 10.71 15.02
C MET A 24 -15.76 10.73 15.00
N GLU A 25 -15.13 11.73 15.62
CA GLU A 25 -13.68 11.79 15.80
C GLU A 25 -13.18 10.58 16.61
N ARG A 26 -13.93 10.14 17.62
CA ARG A 26 -13.60 8.94 18.38
C ARG A 26 -13.73 7.66 17.55
N ILE A 27 -14.76 7.56 16.70
CA ILE A 27 -14.94 6.42 15.80
C ILE A 27 -13.76 6.32 14.83
N VAL A 28 -13.42 7.41 14.11
CA VAL A 28 -12.29 7.39 13.18
C VAL A 28 -10.98 7.10 13.90
N TRP A 29 -10.77 7.67 15.10
CA TRP A 29 -9.60 7.34 15.92
C TRP A 29 -9.47 5.83 16.19
N CYS A 30 -10.56 5.15 16.55
CA CYS A 30 -10.56 3.69 16.73
C CYS A 30 -10.21 2.93 15.43
N LEU A 31 -10.66 3.40 14.27
CA LEU A 31 -10.32 2.80 12.98
C LEU A 31 -8.83 2.97 12.67
N LEU A 32 -8.29 4.16 12.90
CA LEU A 32 -6.86 4.47 12.73
C LEU A 32 -6.00 3.59 13.62
N GLU A 33 -6.39 3.44 14.89
CA GLU A 33 -5.68 2.61 15.86
C GLU A 33 -5.69 1.13 15.47
N LYS A 34 -6.82 0.64 14.93
CA LYS A 34 -6.90 -0.72 14.40
C LYS A 34 -5.93 -0.95 13.24
N VAL A 35 -5.77 0.04 12.36
CA VAL A 35 -4.81 -0.04 11.24
C VAL A 35 -3.38 -0.04 11.75
N ARG A 36 -3.01 0.86 12.67
CA ARG A 36 -1.66 0.89 13.27
C ARG A 36 -1.26 -0.45 13.86
N ASN A 37 -2.17 -1.07 14.61
CA ASN A 37 -1.91 -2.36 15.23
C ASN A 37 -1.82 -3.51 14.21
N ALA A 38 -2.61 -3.46 13.14
CA ALA A 38 -2.61 -4.50 12.11
C ALA A 38 -1.43 -4.38 11.13
N LEU A 39 -0.93 -3.17 10.89
CA LEU A 39 0.12 -2.86 9.91
C LEU A 39 1.38 -2.32 10.60
N ASN A 40 1.84 -2.98 11.66
CA ASN A 40 3.11 -2.64 12.30
C ASN A 40 4.24 -2.78 11.27
N ASN A 41 4.85 -1.65 10.88
CA ASN A 41 5.85 -1.56 9.82
C ASN A 41 7.10 -2.40 10.09
N GLU A 42 7.57 -2.50 11.34
CA GLU A 42 8.77 -3.27 11.73
C GLU A 42 8.63 -4.78 11.45
N MET A 43 7.39 -5.27 11.46
CA MET A 43 7.05 -6.69 11.32
C MET A 43 6.28 -6.99 10.04
N LEU A 44 5.75 -5.97 9.36
CA LEU A 44 4.83 -6.13 8.24
C LEU A 44 5.41 -7.02 7.15
N PHE A 45 6.61 -6.70 6.67
CA PHE A 45 7.25 -7.42 5.56
C PHE A 45 7.92 -8.74 5.96
N ARG A 46 7.85 -9.11 7.25
CA ARG A 46 8.23 -10.45 7.73
C ARG A 46 7.15 -11.49 7.47
N HIS A 47 5.91 -11.06 7.25
CA HIS A 47 4.81 -11.94 6.85
C HIS A 47 4.92 -12.33 5.36
N PRO A 48 4.26 -13.43 4.94
CA PRO A 48 4.13 -13.76 3.53
C PRO A 48 3.53 -12.59 2.74
N ILE A 49 4.07 -12.33 1.54
CA ILE A 49 3.67 -11.17 0.74
C ILE A 49 2.16 -11.14 0.44
N ASP A 50 1.53 -12.29 0.22
CA ASP A 50 0.08 -12.38 0.02
C ASP A 50 -0.71 -11.92 1.25
N THR A 51 -0.21 -12.23 2.46
CA THR A 51 -0.78 -11.75 3.71
C THR A 51 -0.62 -10.24 3.84
N VAL A 52 0.56 -9.70 3.54
CA VAL A 52 0.83 -8.25 3.56
C VAL A 52 -0.11 -7.52 2.60
N ARG A 53 -0.26 -8.02 1.37
CA ARG A 53 -1.16 -7.45 0.36
C ARG A 53 -2.61 -7.48 0.82
N LYS A 54 -3.06 -8.58 1.43
CA LYS A 54 -4.41 -8.67 1.98
C LYS A 54 -4.62 -7.66 3.12
N LEU A 55 -3.74 -7.64 4.13
CA LEU A 55 -3.86 -6.74 5.29
C LEU A 55 -3.88 -5.27 4.88
N THR A 56 -2.96 -4.87 4.00
CA THR A 56 -2.88 -3.48 3.50
C THR A 56 -4.10 -3.09 2.68
N ASN A 57 -4.63 -4.01 1.85
CA ASN A 57 -5.85 -3.76 1.08
C ASN A 57 -7.09 -3.65 2.00
N ASP A 58 -7.26 -4.57 2.93
CA ASP A 58 -8.39 -4.59 3.87
C ASP A 58 -8.39 -3.34 4.76
N ALA A 59 -7.21 -2.91 5.23
CA ALA A 59 -7.05 -1.67 5.99
C ALA A 59 -7.42 -0.42 5.17
N ARG A 60 -6.95 -0.33 3.91
CA ARG A 60 -7.30 0.75 2.99
C ARG A 60 -8.82 0.80 2.76
N GLU A 61 -9.42 -0.35 2.41
CA GLU A 61 -10.85 -0.44 2.11
C GLU A 61 -11.70 -0.04 3.33
N MET A 62 -11.30 -0.43 4.54
CA MET A 62 -11.97 -0.01 5.77
C MET A 62 -11.95 1.51 5.95
N LEU A 63 -10.81 2.17 5.72
CA LEU A 63 -10.66 3.62 5.85
C LEU A 63 -11.42 4.39 4.75
N GLU A 64 -11.41 3.90 3.51
CA GLU A 64 -12.16 4.49 2.39
C GLU A 64 -13.68 4.30 2.56
N THR A 65 -14.08 3.15 3.12
CA THR A 65 -15.48 2.85 3.43
C THR A 65 -16.01 3.80 4.49
N TRP A 66 -15.21 4.19 5.48
CA TRP A 66 -15.61 5.19 6.48
C TRP A 66 -16.07 6.51 5.83
N GLN A 67 -15.23 7.09 4.96
CA GLN A 67 -15.57 8.33 4.25
C GLN A 67 -16.77 8.14 3.32
N THR A 68 -16.78 7.05 2.55
CA THR A 68 -17.87 6.76 1.60
C THR A 68 -19.21 6.58 2.31
N ALA A 69 -19.21 5.87 3.43
CA ALA A 69 -20.43 5.62 4.20
C ALA A 69 -20.96 6.90 4.85
N TYR A 70 -20.07 7.77 5.35
CA TYR A 70 -20.44 9.12 5.80
C TYR A 70 -21.12 9.93 4.70
N LEU A 71 -20.48 10.04 3.52
CA LEU A 71 -21.00 10.86 2.41
C LEU A 71 -22.34 10.35 1.91
N LYS A 72 -22.52 9.01 1.83
CA LYS A 72 -23.80 8.39 1.48
C LYS A 72 -24.89 8.72 2.50
N THR A 73 -24.60 8.61 3.80
CA THR A 73 -25.58 8.92 4.85
C THR A 73 -25.94 10.39 4.86
N ARG A 74 -24.95 11.28 4.71
CA ARG A 74 -25.19 12.72 4.56
C ARG A 74 -26.13 13.00 3.37
N GLN A 75 -25.86 12.43 2.20
CA GLN A 75 -26.69 12.63 1.02
C GLN A 75 -28.14 12.21 1.27
N LYS A 76 -28.35 11.04 1.91
CA LYS A 76 -29.68 10.58 2.30
C LYS A 76 -30.42 11.55 3.23
N ILE A 77 -29.70 12.18 4.17
CA ILE A 77 -30.29 13.17 5.09
C ILE A 77 -30.69 14.43 4.32
N GLU A 78 -29.83 14.92 3.43
CA GLU A 78 -30.14 16.08 2.59
C GLU A 78 -31.33 15.80 1.66
N ASP A 79 -31.35 14.64 0.99
CA ASP A 79 -32.46 14.21 0.10
C ASP A 79 -33.78 14.07 0.86
N SER A 80 -33.74 13.73 2.16
CA SER A 80 -34.93 13.61 2.98
C SER A 80 -35.60 14.96 3.28
N GLY A 81 -34.86 16.07 3.16
CA GLY A 81 -35.32 17.43 3.43
C GLY A 81 -35.82 17.66 4.87
N LYS A 82 -35.54 16.73 5.79
CA LYS A 82 -36.08 16.71 7.16
C LYS A 82 -34.96 16.69 8.19
N GLY A 83 -35.06 17.55 9.20
CA GLY A 83 -34.12 17.60 10.33
C GLY A 83 -32.93 18.54 10.10
N GLN A 84 -31.96 18.49 11.02
CA GLN A 84 -30.74 19.28 10.91
C GLN A 84 -29.79 18.72 9.86
N ARG A 85 -29.08 19.63 9.17
CA ARG A 85 -28.09 19.26 8.15
C ARG A 85 -26.92 18.52 8.78
N TRP A 86 -26.49 17.46 8.12
CA TRP A 86 -25.34 16.66 8.54
C TRP A 86 -24.10 17.14 7.78
N GLU A 87 -23.44 18.17 8.29
CA GLU A 87 -22.23 18.73 7.69
C GLU A 87 -21.20 18.99 8.79
N PHE A 88 -20.09 18.25 8.75
CA PHE A 88 -19.00 18.41 9.71
C PHE A 88 -17.70 18.77 8.98
N ASP A 89 -16.71 19.27 9.71
CA ASP A 89 -15.38 19.55 9.16
C ASP A 89 -14.75 18.28 8.58
N LYS A 90 -14.74 18.21 7.24
CA LYS A 90 -14.21 17.08 6.48
C LYS A 90 -12.72 16.86 6.72
N LYS A 91 -11.96 17.92 6.99
CA LYS A 91 -10.53 17.81 7.26
C LYS A 91 -10.29 17.10 8.58
N LYS A 92 -11.06 17.45 9.62
CA LYS A 92 -10.98 16.78 10.92
C LYS A 92 -11.41 15.31 10.85
N LEU A 93 -12.49 15.01 10.13
CA LEU A 93 -13.02 13.64 10.07
C LEU A 93 -12.27 12.69 9.14
N PHE A 94 -11.68 13.21 8.05
CA PHE A 94 -11.10 12.36 7.01
C PHE A 94 -9.62 12.61 6.74
N GLY A 95 -9.03 13.70 7.23
CA GLY A 95 -7.63 14.03 6.92
C GLY A 95 -6.67 12.91 7.28
N ALA A 96 -6.74 12.42 8.52
CA ALA A 96 -5.91 11.32 9.00
C ALA A 96 -6.24 9.99 8.33
N SER A 97 -7.52 9.65 8.13
CA SER A 97 -7.91 8.38 7.47
C SER A 97 -7.52 8.33 6.00
N ASN A 98 -7.62 9.45 5.29
CA ASN A 98 -7.28 9.52 3.87
C ASN A 98 -5.77 9.42 3.67
N TYR A 99 -4.99 10.06 4.55
CA TYR A 99 -3.54 9.89 4.56
C TYR A 99 -3.14 8.45 4.87
N MET A 100 -3.70 7.86 5.93
CA MET A 100 -3.40 6.48 6.31
C MET A 100 -3.81 5.48 5.21
N ALA A 101 -4.92 5.73 4.50
CA ALA A 101 -5.32 4.94 3.33
C ALA A 101 -4.32 5.05 2.16
N ARG A 102 -3.75 6.24 1.93
CA ARG A 102 -2.65 6.44 0.96
C ARG A 102 -1.42 5.62 1.37
N VAL A 103 -1.00 5.67 2.63
CA VAL A 103 0.13 4.87 3.14
C VAL A 103 -0.15 3.37 2.97
N CYS A 104 -1.36 2.90 3.29
CA CYS A 104 -1.75 1.50 3.08
C CYS A 104 -1.65 1.08 1.60
N ARG A 105 -2.07 1.95 0.67
CA ARG A 105 -1.92 1.71 -0.77
C ARG A 105 -0.45 1.63 -1.17
N ASP A 106 0.38 2.54 -0.70
CA ASP A 106 1.80 2.58 -1.02
C ASP A 106 2.51 1.31 -0.49
N LEU A 107 2.19 0.86 0.73
CA LEU A 107 2.68 -0.41 1.29
C LEU A 107 2.24 -1.64 0.48
N ASN A 108 1.00 -1.65 -0.01
CA ASN A 108 0.50 -2.72 -0.88
C ASN A 108 1.27 -2.78 -2.21
N GLU A 109 1.59 -1.61 -2.77
CA GLU A 109 2.37 -1.49 -4.00
C GLU A 109 3.80 -1.98 -3.80
N VAL A 110 4.44 -1.59 -2.69
CA VAL A 110 5.76 -2.10 -2.29
C VAL A 110 5.76 -3.63 -2.23
N ALA A 111 4.78 -4.22 -1.56
CA ALA A 111 4.64 -5.67 -1.47
C ALA A 111 4.45 -6.32 -2.86
N THR A 112 3.67 -5.70 -3.73
CA THR A 112 3.42 -6.17 -5.10
C THR A 112 4.69 -6.13 -5.95
N ILE A 113 5.46 -5.04 -5.88
CA ILE A 113 6.73 -4.89 -6.59
C ILE A 113 7.74 -5.94 -6.13
N ILE A 114 7.88 -6.15 -4.82
CA ILE A 114 8.78 -7.18 -4.27
C ILE A 114 8.39 -8.58 -4.78
N TYR A 115 7.10 -8.90 -4.80
CA TYR A 115 6.60 -10.15 -5.35
C TYR A 115 6.97 -10.32 -6.83
N GLN A 116 6.75 -9.29 -7.64
CA GLN A 116 7.09 -9.31 -9.06
C GLN A 116 8.59 -9.52 -9.28
N PHE A 117 9.44 -8.82 -8.54
CA PHE A 117 10.88 -9.02 -8.60
C PHE A 117 11.30 -10.45 -8.23
N LYS A 118 10.76 -11.01 -7.13
CA LYS A 118 11.06 -12.38 -6.71
C LYS A 118 10.63 -13.43 -7.74
N ASN A 119 9.53 -13.18 -8.45
CA ASN A 119 9.08 -14.05 -9.53
C ASN A 119 9.94 -13.92 -10.80
N ILE A 120 10.27 -12.69 -11.23
CA ILE A 120 11.10 -12.45 -12.43
C ILE A 120 12.50 -13.02 -12.25
N PHE A 121 13.12 -12.79 -11.09
CA PHE A 121 14.45 -13.29 -10.75
C PHE A 121 14.42 -14.68 -10.10
N GLY A 122 13.37 -15.45 -10.40
CA GLY A 122 13.20 -16.81 -9.91
C GLY A 122 14.26 -17.80 -10.45
N PRO A 123 14.16 -19.08 -10.03
CA PRO A 123 15.14 -20.12 -10.39
C PRO A 123 15.26 -20.35 -11.91
N GLU A 124 14.22 -20.00 -12.68
CA GLU A 124 14.18 -20.12 -14.13
C GLU A 124 15.21 -19.20 -14.79
N LEU A 125 15.22 -17.91 -14.45
CA LEU A 125 16.21 -16.96 -14.97
C LEU A 125 17.62 -17.30 -14.46
N ARG A 126 17.72 -17.78 -13.22
CA ARG A 126 18.98 -18.23 -12.61
C ARG A 126 19.64 -19.38 -13.37
N SER A 127 18.86 -20.23 -14.04
CA SER A 127 19.39 -21.36 -14.82
C SER A 127 19.93 -20.97 -16.21
N ILE A 128 19.57 -19.78 -16.70
CA ILE A 128 19.88 -19.32 -18.07
C ILE A 128 21.03 -18.32 -18.07
N VAL A 129 21.20 -17.55 -16.99
CA VAL A 129 22.20 -16.49 -16.89
C VAL A 129 23.60 -17.08 -16.61
N SER A 130 24.60 -16.58 -17.33
CA SER A 130 26.00 -17.02 -17.23
C SER A 130 26.68 -16.69 -15.89
N ASP A 131 26.19 -15.67 -15.18
CA ASP A 131 26.72 -15.23 -13.89
C ASP A 131 25.62 -15.30 -12.79
N PRO A 132 25.48 -16.44 -12.09
CA PRO A 132 24.52 -16.58 -10.99
C PRO A 132 24.73 -15.60 -9.84
N GLN A 133 25.94 -15.07 -9.67
CA GLN A 133 26.27 -14.17 -8.57
C GLN A 133 25.65 -12.78 -8.75
N SER A 134 25.49 -12.34 -10.00
CA SER A 134 24.78 -11.11 -10.34
C SER A 134 23.30 -11.16 -9.93
N ILE A 135 22.63 -12.30 -10.14
CA ILE A 135 21.22 -12.51 -9.74
C ILE A 135 21.09 -12.53 -8.21
N ASP A 136 22.00 -13.24 -7.53
CA ASP A 136 22.00 -13.30 -6.06
C ASP A 136 22.21 -11.88 -5.45
N ASN A 137 22.97 -11.01 -6.12
CA ASN A 137 23.13 -9.60 -5.70
C ASN A 137 21.84 -8.79 -5.90
N VAL A 138 21.13 -8.96 -7.01
CA VAL A 138 19.82 -8.32 -7.26
C VAL A 138 18.80 -8.77 -6.21
N ALA A 139 18.71 -10.08 -5.94
CA ALA A 139 17.80 -10.62 -4.92
C ALA A 139 18.05 -9.99 -3.53
N LYS A 140 19.33 -9.87 -3.13
CA LYS A 140 19.69 -9.19 -1.88
C LYS A 140 19.31 -7.71 -1.86
N ARG A 141 19.35 -7.01 -3.00
CA ARG A 141 18.91 -5.61 -3.08
C ARG A 141 17.39 -5.49 -2.99
N VAL A 142 16.65 -6.42 -3.61
CA VAL A 142 15.19 -6.50 -3.50
C VAL A 142 14.77 -6.70 -2.04
N ASP A 143 15.43 -7.59 -1.30
CA ASP A 143 15.16 -7.79 0.13
C ASP A 143 15.50 -6.55 0.98
N LYS A 144 16.46 -5.72 0.53
CA LYS A 144 16.81 -4.46 1.20
C LYS A 144 15.85 -3.30 0.93
N LEU A 145 14.94 -3.41 -0.02
CA LEU A 145 14.01 -2.32 -0.37
C LEU A 145 13.09 -1.93 0.79
N VAL A 146 12.75 -2.88 1.66
CA VAL A 146 11.83 -2.64 2.80
C VAL A 146 12.54 -2.13 4.05
N VAL A 147 13.87 -2.22 4.12
CA VAL A 147 14.65 -1.92 5.34
C VAL A 147 14.42 -0.48 5.80
N GLN A 148 14.28 0.47 4.88
CA GLN A 148 13.99 1.87 5.25
C GLN A 148 12.57 2.05 5.79
N ILE A 149 11.60 1.24 5.35
CA ILE A 149 10.21 1.27 5.81
C ILE A 149 10.10 0.58 7.18
N GLU A 150 10.85 -0.50 7.39
CA GLU A 150 10.86 -1.28 8.64
C GLU A 150 11.58 -0.54 9.79
N ASN A 151 12.55 0.32 9.48
CA ASN A 151 13.40 0.98 10.49
C ASN A 151 13.19 2.50 10.56
N THR A 152 11.98 2.98 10.28
CA THR A 152 11.63 4.39 10.45
C THR A 152 11.61 4.77 11.93
N ASP A 153 12.12 5.96 12.27
CA ASP A 153 12.10 6.53 13.62
C ASP A 153 10.86 7.38 13.91
N PHE A 154 9.87 7.37 13.01
CA PHE A 154 8.60 8.09 13.12
C PHE A 154 7.41 7.19 12.77
N ASP A 155 6.20 7.58 13.19
CA ASP A 155 4.96 6.92 12.78
C ASP A 155 4.66 7.26 11.31
N ILE A 156 4.81 6.28 10.41
CA ILE A 156 4.50 6.42 8.98
C ILE A 156 3.04 6.78 8.73
N PHE A 157 2.15 6.48 9.68
CA PHE A 157 0.73 6.77 9.60
C PHE A 157 0.32 8.12 10.21
N ASP A 158 1.26 8.87 10.81
CA ASP A 158 0.99 10.25 11.22
C ASP A 158 1.02 11.19 10.00
N LEU A 159 -0.05 11.95 9.82
CA LEU A 159 -0.20 12.94 8.75
C LEU A 159 0.90 14.01 8.81
N ASN A 160 1.40 14.35 10.00
CA ASN A 160 2.48 15.32 10.16
C ASN A 160 3.81 14.81 9.58
N SER A 161 3.97 13.49 9.46
CA SER A 161 5.15 12.83 8.89
C SER A 161 5.02 12.58 7.39
N SER A 162 4.03 13.18 6.72
CA SER A 162 3.75 12.93 5.30
C SER A 162 4.92 13.23 4.37
N GLU A 163 5.66 14.32 4.60
CA GLU A 163 6.85 14.65 3.80
C GLU A 163 7.95 13.60 3.97
N ASN A 164 8.15 13.08 5.18
CA ASN A 164 9.12 12.01 5.45
C ASN A 164 8.72 10.71 4.75
N TRP A 165 7.43 10.36 4.77
CA TRP A 165 6.91 9.20 4.03
C TRP A 165 7.11 9.36 2.52
N GLU A 166 6.82 10.53 1.97
CA GLU A 166 7.03 10.82 0.55
C GLU A 166 8.51 10.70 0.15
N ALA A 167 9.43 11.14 1.01
CA ALA A 167 10.86 10.97 0.79
C ALA A 167 11.28 9.49 0.76
N ILE A 168 10.77 8.66 1.70
CA ILE A 168 11.04 7.22 1.71
C ILE A 168 10.51 6.57 0.43
N MET A 169 9.27 6.86 0.04
CA MET A 169 8.69 6.29 -1.18
C MET A 169 9.44 6.77 -2.43
N GLY A 170 9.89 8.02 -2.46
CA GLY A 170 10.73 8.55 -3.54
C GLY A 170 12.06 7.80 -3.67
N HIS A 171 12.72 7.50 -2.55
CA HIS A 171 13.93 6.67 -2.55
C HIS A 171 13.63 5.24 -3.01
N PHE A 172 12.55 4.64 -2.50
CA PHE A 172 12.11 3.30 -2.90
C PHE A 172 11.92 3.20 -4.42
N TYR A 173 11.16 4.10 -5.04
CA TYR A 173 10.94 4.08 -6.48
C TYR A 173 12.21 4.33 -7.30
N LYS A 174 13.14 5.12 -6.77
CA LYS A 174 14.46 5.32 -7.40
C LYS A 174 15.26 4.02 -7.44
N GLU A 175 15.29 3.27 -6.33
CA GLU A 175 15.97 1.97 -6.28
C GLU A 175 15.27 0.92 -7.15
N VAL A 176 13.93 0.87 -7.15
CA VAL A 176 13.15 0.01 -8.05
C VAL A 176 13.53 0.27 -9.50
N ARG A 177 13.61 1.54 -9.92
CA ARG A 177 13.98 1.89 -11.30
C ARG A 177 15.40 1.43 -11.67
N GLN A 178 16.34 1.45 -10.74
CA GLN A 178 17.68 0.91 -11.00
C GLN A 178 17.65 -0.61 -11.18
N LEU A 179 16.91 -1.32 -10.32
CA LEU A 179 16.73 -2.77 -10.42
C LEU A 179 16.03 -3.18 -11.73
N GLU A 180 15.05 -2.40 -12.20
CA GLU A 180 14.40 -2.60 -13.48
C GLU A 180 15.38 -2.48 -14.66
N LEU A 181 16.21 -1.43 -14.68
CA LEU A 181 17.22 -1.24 -15.74
C LEU A 181 18.24 -2.38 -15.79
N GLU A 182 18.69 -2.84 -14.63
CA GLU A 182 19.56 -4.01 -14.52
C GLU A 182 18.85 -5.28 -15.00
N GLY A 183 17.59 -5.47 -14.60
CA GLY A 183 16.76 -6.58 -15.04
C GLY A 183 16.59 -6.66 -16.55
N VAL A 184 16.32 -5.53 -17.21
CA VAL A 184 16.26 -5.45 -18.67
C VAL A 184 17.58 -5.89 -19.30
N SER A 185 18.71 -5.41 -18.78
CA SER A 185 20.04 -5.81 -19.27
C SER A 185 20.28 -7.32 -19.13
N PHE A 186 19.88 -7.94 -18.02
CA PHE A 186 20.02 -9.39 -17.82
C PHE A 186 19.15 -10.19 -18.78
N ILE A 187 17.90 -9.78 -18.98
CA ILE A 187 16.99 -10.43 -19.92
C ILE A 187 17.57 -10.36 -21.34
N ASP A 188 18.11 -9.21 -21.74
CA ASP A 188 18.70 -9.00 -23.05
C ASP A 188 19.95 -9.87 -23.29
N GLN A 189 20.79 -10.06 -22.26
CA GLN A 189 21.94 -10.95 -22.30
C GLN A 189 21.53 -12.42 -22.41
N SER A 190 20.52 -12.84 -21.66
CA SER A 190 19.94 -14.19 -21.72
C SER A 190 19.44 -14.53 -23.13
N PHE A 191 18.72 -13.61 -23.79
CA PHE A 191 18.26 -13.85 -25.17
C PHE A 191 19.39 -13.92 -26.20
N LYS A 192 20.45 -13.10 -26.03
CA LYS A 192 21.65 -13.20 -26.87
C LYS A 192 22.33 -14.55 -26.72
N MET A 193 22.44 -15.07 -25.49
CA MET A 193 22.98 -16.40 -25.20
C MET A 193 22.16 -17.51 -25.86
N ILE A 194 20.83 -17.50 -25.69
CA ILE A 194 19.93 -18.50 -26.29
C ILE A 194 20.06 -18.50 -27.82
N ARG A 195 20.09 -17.33 -28.47
CA ARG A 195 20.32 -17.24 -29.92
C ARG A 195 21.66 -17.86 -30.32
N TYR A 196 22.73 -17.61 -29.56
CA TYR A 196 24.05 -18.18 -29.85
C TYR A 196 24.08 -19.70 -29.72
N VAL A 197 23.41 -20.26 -28.70
CA VAL A 197 23.31 -21.72 -28.48
C VAL A 197 22.47 -22.38 -29.57
N LEU A 198 21.33 -21.79 -29.96
CA LEU A 198 20.50 -22.30 -31.04
C LEU A 198 21.23 -22.29 -32.38
N VAL A 199 21.93 -21.19 -32.70
CA VAL A 199 22.75 -21.11 -33.93
C VAL A 199 23.87 -22.15 -33.90
N LYS A 200 24.59 -22.32 -32.78
CA LYS A 200 25.61 -23.37 -32.65
C LYS A 200 25.05 -24.79 -32.79
N CYS A 201 23.89 -25.08 -32.21
CA CYS A 201 23.22 -26.39 -32.35
C CYS A 201 22.76 -26.68 -33.77
N VAL A 202 22.29 -25.67 -34.51
CA VAL A 202 21.94 -25.81 -35.94
C VAL A 202 23.19 -26.08 -36.77
N PHE A 203 24.28 -25.35 -36.55
CA PHE A 203 25.53 -25.57 -37.27
C PHE A 203 26.22 -26.90 -36.93
N SER A 204 26.13 -27.37 -35.68
CA SER A 204 26.70 -28.66 -35.27
C SER A 204 25.92 -29.89 -35.79
N LYS A 205 24.69 -29.71 -36.28
CA LYS A 205 23.90 -30.78 -36.93
C LYS A 205 24.04 -30.80 -38.46
N CYS A 206 24.77 -29.85 -39.03
CA CYS A 206 25.01 -29.74 -40.47
C CYS A 206 26.44 -30.14 -40.89
N VAL A 207 27.22 -30.79 -40.01
CA VAL A 207 28.52 -31.41 -40.31
C VAL A 207 28.42 -32.91 -40.08
#